data_AF-A0A2E0X325-F1
#
_entry.id   AF-A0A2E0X325-F1
#
_cell.length_a   1.000
_cell.length_b   1.000
_cell.length_c   1.000
_cell.angle_alpha   90.00
_cell.angle_beta   90.00
_cell.angle_gamma   90.00
#
_symmetry.space_group_name_H-M   'P 1'
#
loop_
_entity.id
_entity.type
_entity.pdbx_description
1 polymer ?
#
loop_
_entity_poly.entity_id
_entity_poly.type
_entity_poly.pdbx_seq_one_letter_code
_entity_poly.pdbx_strand_id
1 'polypeptide(L)'
;MTKIKALVLGGLVLTIISVIGVQHLRLGIAQNRADTAEAALASCNRDRMTLVESIKDQNAAIAEMKAQADAQAERLAVAAQDAAEARRDAEVRVRRIMAEEVPQECAAAVRWGAEQGAKLAERWM
;
A
#
# COMPACT_ATOMS: atom_id res chain seq x y z
N MET A 1 1.36 -63.11 63.46
CA MET A 1 1.80 -61.69 63.51
C MET A 1 2.54 -61.20 62.26
N THR A 2 3.17 -62.08 61.47
CA THR A 2 3.97 -61.73 60.27
C THR A 2 3.15 -61.36 59.03
N LYS A 3 1.99 -61.99 58.80
CA LYS A 3 1.14 -61.72 57.63
C LYS A 3 0.54 -60.29 57.61
N ILE A 4 0.17 -59.76 58.77
CA ILE A 4 -0.39 -58.40 58.90
C ILE A 4 0.69 -57.34 58.61
N LYS A 5 1.93 -57.54 59.06
CA LYS A 5 3.04 -56.63 58.78
C LYS A 5 3.38 -56.55 57.29
N ALA A 6 3.34 -57.68 56.58
CA ALA A 6 3.56 -57.71 55.13
C ALA A 6 2.46 -56.97 54.35
N LEU A 7 1.21 -57.07 54.80
CA LEU A 7 0.06 -56.41 54.16
C LEU A 7 0.10 -54.89 54.37
N VAL A 8 0.49 -54.44 55.56
CA VAL A 8 0.71 -53.01 55.86
C VAL A 8 1.89 -52.44 55.06
N LEU A 9 3.00 -53.18 54.95
CA LEU A 9 4.16 -52.74 54.16
C LEU A 9 3.83 -52.64 52.67
N GLY A 10 3.12 -53.64 52.13
CA GLY A 10 2.67 -53.66 50.73
C GLY A 10 1.74 -52.50 50.40
N GLY A 11 0.79 -52.18 51.27
CA GLY A 11 -0.11 -51.03 51.10
C GLY A 11 0.64 -49.69 51.13
N LEU A 12 1.64 -49.55 52.02
CA LEU A 12 2.47 -48.35 52.10
C LEU A 12 3.27 -48.11 50.82
N VAL A 13 3.89 -49.17 50.27
CA VAL A 13 4.67 -49.10 49.02
C VAL A 13 3.80 -48.71 47.84
N LEU A 14 2.61 -49.32 47.69
CA LEU A 14 1.63 -48.96 46.66
C LEU A 14 1.20 -47.49 46.76
N THR A 15 0.97 -47.00 47.98
CA THR A 15 0.58 -45.60 48.20
C THR A 15 1.70 -44.65 47.78
N ILE A 16 2.95 -44.93 48.15
CA ILE A 16 4.11 -44.11 47.77
C ILE A 16 4.29 -44.06 46.23
N ILE A 17 4.21 -45.22 45.56
CA ILE A 17 4.33 -45.29 44.10
C ILE A 17 3.20 -44.49 43.42
N SER A 18 1.96 -44.58 43.93
CA SER A 18 0.83 -43.83 43.37
C SER A 18 1.00 -42.32 43.50
N VAL A 19 1.49 -41.83 44.63
CA VAL A 19 1.72 -40.39 44.87
C VAL A 19 2.84 -39.86 43.98
N ILE A 20 3.95 -40.60 43.87
CA ILE A 20 5.07 -40.24 42.99
C ILE A 20 4.61 -40.20 41.52
N GLY A 21 3.83 -41.19 41.08
CA GLY A 21 3.27 -41.22 39.73
C GLY A 21 2.38 -40.01 39.41
N VAL A 22 1.51 -39.62 40.34
CA VAL A 22 0.65 -38.43 40.17
C VAL A 22 1.47 -37.14 40.13
N GLN A 23 2.53 -37.03 40.93
CA GLN A 23 3.41 -35.86 40.90
C GLN A 23 4.16 -35.74 39.58
N HIS A 24 4.72 -36.83 39.05
CA HIS A 24 5.37 -36.82 37.74
C HIS A 24 4.41 -36.47 36.60
N LEU A 25 3.18 -36.99 36.64
CA LEU A 25 2.16 -36.63 35.65
C LEU A 25 1.84 -35.13 35.68
N ARG A 26 1.67 -34.55 36.87
CA ARG A 26 1.39 -33.11 37.02
C ARG A 26 2.56 -32.25 36.54
N LEU A 27 3.79 -32.63 36.88
CA LEU A 27 5.00 -31.94 36.43
C LEU A 27 5.14 -32.00 34.91
N GLY A 28 4.92 -33.18 34.30
CA GLY A 28 4.96 -33.33 32.85
C GLY A 28 3.89 -32.50 32.13
N ILE A 29 2.67 -32.43 32.67
CA ILE A 29 1.61 -31.57 32.11
C ILE A 29 1.98 -30.08 32.24
N ALA A 30 2.54 -29.67 33.39
CA ALA A 30 2.94 -28.29 33.62
C ALA A 30 4.08 -27.87 32.69
N GLN A 31 5.09 -28.73 32.51
CA GLN A 31 6.20 -28.50 31.57
C GLN A 31 5.69 -28.39 30.13
N ASN A 32 4.88 -29.34 29.67
CA ASN A 32 4.32 -29.28 28.32
C ASN A 32 3.48 -28.00 28.07
N ARG A 33 2.74 -27.53 29.08
CA ARG A 33 2.02 -26.24 29.01
C ARG A 33 2.95 -25.03 28.95
N ALA A 34 4.06 -25.06 29.69
CA ALA A 34 5.07 -24.01 29.63
C ALA A 34 5.74 -23.98 28.23
N ASP A 35 6.17 -25.13 27.72
CA ASP A 35 6.83 -25.25 26.42
C ASP A 35 5.92 -24.78 25.27
N THR A 36 4.64 -25.17 25.31
CA THR A 36 3.64 -24.71 24.31
C THR A 36 3.36 -23.22 24.40
N ALA A 37 3.31 -22.63 25.60
CA ALA A 37 3.14 -21.19 25.78
C ALA A 37 4.37 -20.41 25.28
N GLU A 38 5.59 -20.89 25.56
CA GLU A 38 6.82 -20.30 25.06
C GLU A 38 6.90 -20.36 23.53
N ALA A 39 6.54 -21.51 22.93
CA ALA A 39 6.48 -21.66 21.48
C ALA A 39 5.45 -20.71 20.84
N ALA A 40 4.28 -20.55 21.45
CA ALA A 40 3.25 -19.62 20.99
C ALA A 40 3.70 -18.15 21.08
N LEU A 41 4.36 -17.77 22.18
CA LEU A 41 4.94 -16.43 22.35
C LEU A 41 6.04 -16.15 21.33
N ALA A 42 6.94 -17.12 21.09
CA ALA A 42 7.98 -17.01 20.08
C ALA A 42 7.40 -16.84 18.67
N SER A 43 6.34 -17.60 18.34
CA SER A 43 5.63 -17.45 17.06
C SER A 43 4.99 -16.07 16.93
N CYS A 44 4.22 -15.64 17.94
CA CYS A 44 3.56 -14.33 17.95
C CYS A 44 4.58 -13.18 17.80
N ASN A 45 5.73 -13.28 18.45
CA ASN A 45 6.79 -12.28 18.29
C ASN A 45 7.37 -12.24 16.88
N ARG A 46 7.56 -13.39 16.23
CA ARG A 46 7.99 -13.44 14.82
C ARG A 46 6.95 -12.82 13.90
N ASP A 47 5.69 -13.21 14.05
CA ASP A 47 4.59 -12.68 13.24
C ASP A 47 4.46 -11.17 13.41
N ARG A 48 4.60 -10.67 14.65
CA ARG A 48 4.64 -9.24 14.95
C ARG A 48 5.79 -8.53 14.24
N MET A 49 7.01 -9.09 14.26
CA MET A 49 8.15 -8.50 13.57
C MET A 49 7.93 -8.44 12.06
N THR A 50 7.43 -9.52 11.46
CA THR A 50 7.08 -9.56 10.04
C THR A 50 6.03 -8.52 9.68
N LEU A 51 4.99 -8.38 10.50
CA LEU A 51 3.94 -7.40 10.27
C LEU A 51 4.47 -5.96 10.39
N VAL A 52 5.35 -5.68 11.35
CA VAL A 52 5.97 -4.37 11.52
C VAL A 52 6.83 -3.99 10.31
N GLU A 53 7.64 -4.93 9.79
CA GLU A 53 8.44 -4.66 8.59
C GLU A 53 7.53 -4.45 7.36
N SER A 54 6.49 -5.27 7.21
CA SER A 54 5.52 -5.10 6.12
C SER A 54 4.81 -3.75 6.19
N ILE A 55 4.45 -3.26 7.37
CA ILE A 55 3.81 -1.95 7.55
C ILE A 55 4.80 -0.83 7.18
N LYS A 56 6.07 -0.97 7.57
CA LYS A 56 7.11 -0.01 7.24
C LYS A 56 7.33 0.08 5.72
N ASP A 57 7.39 -1.04 5.03
CA ASP A 57 7.51 -1.09 3.57
C ASP A 57 6.29 -0.47 2.87
N GLN A 58 5.08 -0.80 3.34
CA GLN A 58 3.84 -0.20 2.81
C GLN A 58 3.80 1.31 3.02
N ASN A 59 4.22 1.79 4.18
CA ASN A 59 4.28 3.23 4.46
C ASN A 59 5.31 3.94 3.57
N ALA A 60 6.47 3.32 3.30
CA ALA A 60 7.45 3.87 2.38
C ALA A 60 6.88 3.96 0.95
N ALA A 61 6.20 2.92 0.47
CA ALA A 61 5.53 2.94 -0.84
C ALA A 61 4.42 4.00 -0.93
N ILE A 62 3.62 4.18 0.14
CA ILE A 62 2.59 5.23 0.20
C ILE A 62 3.24 6.62 0.15
N ALA A 63 4.34 6.83 0.86
CA ALA A 63 5.06 8.11 0.83
C ALA A 63 5.60 8.42 -0.57
N GLU A 64 6.14 7.42 -1.26
CA GLU A 64 6.61 7.57 -2.65
C GLU A 64 5.45 7.89 -3.60
N MET A 65 4.35 7.13 -3.54
CA MET A 65 3.18 7.39 -4.39
C MET A 65 2.60 8.78 -4.16
N LYS A 66 2.59 9.26 -2.90
CA LYS A 66 2.15 10.61 -2.57
C LYS A 66 3.08 11.66 -3.21
N ALA A 67 4.39 11.50 -3.10
CA ALA A 67 5.34 12.42 -3.72
C ALA A 67 5.20 12.46 -5.25
N GLN A 68 4.97 11.31 -5.89
CA GLN A 68 4.72 11.23 -7.33
C GLN A 68 3.40 11.93 -7.72
N ALA A 69 2.34 11.75 -6.93
CA ALA A 69 1.06 12.41 -7.15
C ALA A 69 1.16 13.93 -7.00
N ASP A 70 1.85 14.43 -5.98
CA ASP A 70 2.08 15.86 -5.76
C ASP A 70 2.86 16.46 -6.94
N ALA A 71 3.92 15.78 -7.41
CA ALA A 71 4.68 16.20 -8.59
C ALA A 71 3.85 16.15 -9.90
N GLN A 72 2.89 15.23 -10.02
CA GLN A 72 1.96 15.22 -11.16
C GLN A 72 0.94 16.37 -11.06
N ALA A 73 0.43 16.67 -9.86
CA ALA A 73 -0.48 17.79 -9.65
C ALA A 73 0.16 19.13 -10.04
N GLU A 74 1.42 19.35 -9.68
CA GLU A 74 2.18 20.54 -10.09
C GLU A 74 2.34 20.61 -11.61
N ARG A 75 2.71 19.49 -12.26
CA ARG A 75 2.81 19.42 -13.73
C ARG A 75 1.48 19.69 -14.42
N LEU A 76 0.37 19.20 -13.88
CA LEU A 76 -0.97 19.46 -14.41
C LEU A 76 -1.37 20.92 -14.25
N ALA A 77 -1.01 21.57 -13.13
CA ALA A 77 -1.28 22.99 -12.92
C ALA A 77 -0.52 23.85 -13.95
N VAL A 78 0.76 23.54 -14.20
CA VAL A 78 1.55 24.21 -15.25
C VAL A 78 0.94 23.96 -16.64
N ALA A 79 0.64 22.72 -17.00
CA ALA A 79 0.05 22.40 -18.29
C ALA A 79 -1.32 23.06 -18.50
N ALA A 80 -2.13 23.19 -17.45
CA ALA A 80 -3.42 23.90 -17.50
C ALA A 80 -3.22 25.40 -17.72
N GLN A 81 -2.21 26.00 -17.10
CA GLN A 81 -1.85 27.40 -17.31
C GLN A 81 -1.36 27.63 -18.75
N ASP A 82 -0.47 26.79 -19.24
CA ASP A 82 0.06 26.85 -20.61
C ASP A 82 -1.08 26.70 -21.63
N ALA A 83 -2.01 25.76 -21.40
CA ALA A 83 -3.18 25.60 -22.25
C ALA A 83 -4.10 26.83 -22.22
N ALA A 84 -4.29 27.45 -21.06
CA ALA A 84 -5.08 28.68 -20.93
C ALA A 84 -4.42 29.87 -21.62
N GLU A 85 -3.09 29.97 -21.57
CA GLU A 85 -2.33 30.97 -22.32
C GLU A 85 -2.45 30.73 -23.82
N ALA A 86 -2.18 29.50 -24.30
CA ALA A 86 -2.32 29.14 -25.71
C ALA A 86 -3.71 29.45 -26.27
N ARG A 87 -4.78 29.21 -25.49
CA ARG A 87 -6.15 29.58 -25.86
C ARG A 87 -6.34 31.09 -26.01
N ARG A 88 -5.89 31.88 -25.03
CA ARG A 88 -5.96 33.35 -25.10
C ARG A 88 -5.19 33.89 -26.31
N ASP A 89 -4.03 33.32 -26.56
CA ASP A 89 -3.14 33.70 -27.66
C ASP A 89 -3.76 33.34 -29.03
N ALA A 90 -4.44 32.20 -29.12
CA ALA A 90 -5.24 31.81 -30.28
C ALA A 90 -6.42 32.75 -30.49
N GLU A 91 -7.18 33.10 -29.45
CA GLU A 91 -8.32 34.03 -29.52
C GLU A 91 -7.90 35.41 -30.05
N VAL A 92 -6.79 35.96 -29.56
CA VAL A 92 -6.26 37.24 -30.05
C VAL A 92 -5.95 37.18 -31.54
N ARG A 93 -5.33 36.09 -32.01
CA ARG A 93 -4.98 35.90 -33.42
C ARG A 93 -6.20 35.72 -34.30
N VAL A 94 -7.19 34.93 -33.86
CA VAL A 94 -8.46 34.76 -34.58
C VAL A 94 -9.17 36.11 -34.71
N ARG A 95 -9.25 36.90 -33.63
CA ARG A 95 -9.83 38.26 -33.70
C ARG A 95 -9.10 39.16 -34.68
N ARG A 96 -7.77 39.08 -34.75
CA ARG A 96 -6.98 39.82 -35.74
C ARG A 96 -7.34 39.43 -37.17
N ILE A 97 -7.37 38.13 -37.48
CA ILE A 97 -7.75 37.61 -38.81
C ILE A 97 -9.18 38.03 -39.18
N MET A 98 -10.11 37.97 -38.23
CA MET A 98 -11.50 38.40 -38.46
C MET A 98 -11.64 39.91 -38.72
N ALA A 99 -10.66 40.72 -38.33
CA ALA A 99 -10.61 42.15 -38.59
C ALA A 99 -9.80 42.52 -39.84
N GLU A 100 -9.08 41.57 -40.44
CA GLU A 100 -8.35 41.77 -41.69
C GLU A 100 -9.34 41.88 -42.86
N GLU A 101 -9.03 42.76 -43.81
CA GLU A 101 -9.89 42.97 -44.98
C GLU A 101 -9.82 41.76 -45.92
N VAL A 102 -10.98 41.14 -46.16
CA VAL A 102 -11.10 39.98 -47.05
C VAL A 102 -11.15 40.47 -48.50
N PRO A 103 -10.38 39.87 -49.43
CA PRO A 103 -10.49 40.20 -50.85
C PRO A 103 -11.93 40.07 -51.37
N GLN A 104 -12.42 41.04 -52.15
CA GLN A 104 -13.79 41.00 -52.69
C GLN A 104 -13.97 39.95 -53.79
N GLU A 105 -12.87 39.57 -54.45
CA GLU A 105 -12.83 38.57 -55.52
C GLU A 105 -12.92 37.16 -54.92
N CYS A 106 -13.92 36.38 -55.31
CA CYS A 106 -14.24 35.10 -54.67
C CYS A 106 -13.06 34.11 -54.67
N ALA A 107 -12.34 33.97 -55.79
CA ALA A 107 -11.18 33.09 -55.89
C ALA A 107 -9.98 33.57 -55.05
N ALA A 108 -9.85 34.88 -54.83
CA ALA A 108 -8.85 35.45 -53.93
C ALA A 108 -9.24 35.27 -52.46
N ALA A 109 -10.52 35.44 -52.12
CA ALA A 109 -11.04 35.23 -50.77
C ALA A 109 -10.85 33.78 -50.28
N VAL A 110 -11.11 32.80 -51.14
CA VAL A 110 -10.93 31.37 -50.81
C VAL A 110 -9.45 31.05 -50.53
N ARG A 111 -8.52 31.55 -51.36
CA ARG A 111 -7.08 31.36 -51.15
C ARG A 111 -6.61 32.02 -49.86
N TRP A 112 -7.03 33.26 -49.62
CA TRP A 112 -6.75 33.98 -48.37
C TRP A 112 -7.24 33.20 -47.15
N GLY A 113 -8.48 32.68 -47.18
CA GLY A 113 -9.04 31.90 -46.07
C GLY A 113 -8.26 30.61 -45.81
N ALA A 114 -7.84 29.92 -46.86
CA ALA A 114 -6.99 28.72 -46.74
C ALA A 114 -5.62 29.03 -46.13
N GLU A 115 -4.98 30.14 -46.53
CA GLU A 115 -3.69 30.57 -45.98
C GLU A 115 -3.77 30.95 -44.50
N GLN A 116 -4.82 31.68 -44.10
CA GLN A 116 -5.03 32.03 -42.68
C GLN A 116 -5.37 30.80 -41.83
N GLY A 117 -6.17 29.88 -42.38
CA GLY A 117 -6.47 28.59 -41.74
C GLY A 117 -5.23 27.72 -41.55
N ALA A 118 -4.36 27.64 -42.57
CA ALA A 118 -3.10 26.90 -42.49
C ALA A 118 -2.16 27.47 -41.41
N LYS A 119 -2.00 28.80 -41.36
CA LYS A 119 -1.19 29.49 -40.33
C LYS A 119 -1.72 29.25 -38.91
N LEU A 120 -3.04 29.13 -38.74
CA LEU A 120 -3.66 28.77 -37.46
C LEU A 120 -3.39 27.31 -37.09
N ALA A 121 -3.46 26.40 -38.06
CA ALA A 121 -3.30 24.96 -37.85
C ALA A 121 -1.85 24.53 -37.52
N GLU A 122 -0.84 25.17 -38.11
CA GLU A 122 0.59 24.86 -37.85
C GLU A 122 1.01 24.96 -36.38
N ARG A 123 0.24 25.67 -35.54
CA ARG A 123 0.52 25.82 -34.10
C ARG A 123 -0.25 24.86 -33.20
N TRP A 124 -1.15 24.07 -33.77
CA TRP A 124 -1.93 23.05 -33.05
C TRP A 124 -1.36 21.64 -33.25
N MET A 125 -0.39 21.48 -34.17
CA MET A 125 0.44 20.29 -34.35
C MET A 125 1.80 20.49 -33.68
#